data_AF-A0A934TZW8-F1
#
_entry.id   AF-A0A934TZW8-F1
#
_cell.length_a   1.000
_cell.length_b   1.000
_cell.length_c   1.000
_cell.angle_alpha   90.00
_cell.angle_beta   90.00
_cell.angle_gamma   90.00
#
_symmetry.space_group_name_H-M   'P 1'
#
loop_
_entity.id
_entity.type
_entity.pdbx_description
1 polymer ?
#
loop_
_entity_poly.entity_id
_entity_poly.type
_entity_poly.pdbx_seq_one_letter_code
_entity_poly.pdbx_strand_id
1 'polypeptide(L)' 'MGFLKEFKEFAVKGNVVDLAVAVIIGGAFGKIVASFVKDIVMPPIGMLLGGMEFTDLAIVL' A
#
# COMPACT_ATOMS: atom_id res chain seq x y z
N MET A 1 -32.20 11.26 -21.28
CA MET A 1 -30.85 11.55 -20.76
C MET A 1 -30.29 10.23 -20.28
N GLY A 2 -29.11 9.83 -20.76
CA GLY A 2 -28.57 8.48 -20.53
C GLY A 2 -27.61 8.47 -19.35
N PHE A 3 -27.73 7.45 -18.50
CA PHE A 3 -26.90 7.21 -17.31
C PHE A 3 -25.39 7.40 -17.54
N LEU A 4 -24.87 7.02 -18.70
CA LEU A 4 -23.44 7.20 -19.05
C LEU A 4 -23.00 8.67 -19.10
N LYS A 5 -23.90 9.59 -19.46
CA LYS A 5 -23.61 11.02 -19.56
C LYS A 5 -23.59 11.66 -18.16
N GLU A 6 -24.56 11.29 -17.32
CA GLU A 6 -24.66 11.69 -15.91
C GLU A 6 -23.53 11.10 -15.06
N PHE A 7 -23.14 9.84 -15.32
CA PHE A 7 -21.99 9.22 -14.66
C PHE A 7 -20.67 9.89 -15.06
N LYS A 8 -20.51 10.26 -16.34
CA LYS A 8 -19.34 11.03 -16.79
C LYS A 8 -19.27 12.40 -16.10
N GLU A 9 -20.38 13.12 -16.03
CA GLU A 9 -20.45 14.40 -15.31
C GLU A 9 -20.20 14.25 -13.81
N PHE A 10 -20.64 13.14 -13.20
CA PHE A 10 -20.37 12.81 -11.81
C PHE A 10 -18.89 12.45 -11.58
N ALA A 11 -18.31 11.60 -12.43
CA ALA A 11 -16.95 11.10 -12.31
C ALA A 11 -15.89 12.17 -12.60
N VAL A 12 -16.22 13.21 -13.39
CA VAL A 12 -15.31 14.32 -13.70
C VAL A 12 -15.32 15.39 -12.61
N LYS A 13 -16.17 15.27 -11.58
CA LYS A 13 -16.12 16.17 -10.42
C LYS A 13 -14.79 15.99 -9.70
N GLY A 14 -14.01 17.08 -9.59
CA GLY A 14 -12.69 17.06 -8.95
C GLY A 14 -12.67 16.37 -7.58
N ASN A 15 -13.63 16.65 -6.71
CA ASN A 15 -13.75 16.02 -5.39
C ASN A 15 -13.85 14.48 -5.43
N VAL A 16 -14.49 13.89 -6.46
CA VAL A 16 -14.63 12.43 -6.59
C VAL A 16 -13.35 11.81 -7.15
N VAL A 17 -12.72 12.49 -8.11
CA VAL A 17 -11.44 12.05 -8.70
C VAL A 17 -10.34 12.08 -7.64
N ASP A 18 -10.22 13.17 -6.88
CA ASP A 18 -9.20 13.33 -5.84
C ASP A 18 -9.36 12.28 -4.74
N LEU A 19 -10.61 11.99 -4.34
CA LEU A 19 -10.92 10.93 -3.39
C LEU A 19 -10.53 9.55 -3.93
N ALA A 20 -10.84 9.25 -5.19
CA ALA A 20 -10.48 7.98 -5.81
C ALA A 20 -8.95 7.80 -5.90
N VAL A 21 -8.22 8.86 -6.25
CA VAL A 21 -6.75 8.87 -6.28
C VAL A 21 -6.19 8.64 -4.88
N ALA A 22 -6.73 9.29 -3.85
CA ALA A 22 -6.29 9.12 -2.47
C ALA A 22 -6.46 7.67 -1.98
N VAL A 23 -7.57 7.01 -2.30
CA VAL A 23 -7.82 5.61 -1.93
C VAL A 23 -6.88 4.65 -2.65
N ILE A 24 -6.64 4.86 -3.95
CA ILE A 24 -5.73 4.02 -4.74
C ILE A 24 -4.30 4.15 -4.23
N ILE A 25 -3.84 5.39 -3.99
CA ILE A 25 -2.51 5.64 -3.43
C ILE A 25 -2.42 5.06 -2.02
N GLY A 26 -3.40 5.31 -1.15
CA GLY A 26 -3.41 4.76 0.21
C GLY A 26 -3.33 3.24 0.26
N GLY A 27 -4.05 2.54 -0.62
CA GLY A 27 -4.01 1.07 -0.72
C GLY A 27 -2.71 0.53 -1.31
N ALA A 28 -2.14 1.20 -2.32
CA ALA A 28 -0.90 0.76 -2.97
C ALA A 28 0.35 1.10 -2.15
N PHE A 29 0.36 2.25 -1.47
CA PHE A 29 1.52 2.76 -0.74
C PHE A 29 1.93 1.85 0.41
N GLY A 30 0.98 1.19 1.07
CA GLY A 30 1.29 0.20 2.10
C GLY A 30 2.18 -0.95 1.60
N LYS A 31 1.98 -1.44 0.37
CA LYS A 31 2.84 -2.48 -0.23
C LYS A 31 4.24 -1.96 -0.54
N ILE A 32 4.34 -0.70 -0.99
CA ILE A 32 5.63 -0.05 -1.25
C ILE A 32 6.42 0.08 0.05
N VAL A 33 5.78 0.55 1.13
CA VAL A 33 6.41 0.65 2.44
C VAL A 33 6.79 -0.72 2.98
N ALA A 34 5.94 -1.74 2.83
CA ALA A 34 6.24 -3.10 3.28
C ALA A 34 7.46 -3.70 2.56
N SER A 35 7.55 -3.57 1.23
CA SER A 35 8.71 -4.02 0.45
C SER A 35 9.96 -3.22 0.82
N PHE A 36 9.86 -1.90 0.98
CA PHE A 36 10.98 -1.08 1.42
C PHE A 36 11.52 -1.51 2.79
N VAL A 37 10.64 -1.77 3.76
CA VAL A 37 11.05 -2.24 5.08
C VAL A 37 11.68 -3.62 4.98
N LYS A 38 11.08 -4.55 4.24
CA LYS A 38 11.58 -5.93 4.09
C LYS A 38 12.92 -6.00 3.36
N ASP A 39 13.07 -5.28 2.27
CA ASP A 39 14.18 -5.49 1.35
C ASP A 39 15.36 -4.56 1.65
N ILE A 40 15.13 -3.42 2.33
CA ILE A 40 16.18 -2.43 2.62
C ILE A 40 16.43 -2.27 4.12
N VAL A 41 15.40 -2.32 4.96
CA VAL A 41 15.54 -2.04 6.40
C VAL A 41 15.82 -3.31 7.22
N MET A 42 15.16 -4.43 6.91
CA MET A 42 15.37 -5.68 7.64
C MET A 42 16.79 -6.26 7.49
N PRO A 43 17.49 -6.23 6.32
CA PRO A 43 18.80 -6.87 6.23
C PRO A 43 19.87 -6.25 7.15
N PRO A 44 20.00 -4.92 7.26
CA PRO A 44 20.90 -4.29 8.23
C PRO A 44 20.50 -4.55 9.69
N ILE A 45 19.20 -4.52 10.00
CA ILE A 45 18.70 -4.79 11.36
C ILE A 45 18.91 -6.26 11.75
N GLY A 46 18.66 -7.19 10.83
CA GLY A 46 18.90 -8.62 11.01
C GLY A 46 20.38 -8.95 11.19
N MET A 47 21.27 -8.23 10.50
CA MET A 47 22.72 -8.33 10.72
C MET A 47 23.16 -7.79 12.10
N LEU A 48 22.56 -6.70 12.58
CA LEU A 48 22.88 -6.11 13.89
C LEU A 48 22.29 -6.89 15.08
N LEU A 49 21.13 -7.55 14.91
CA LEU A 49 20.46 -8.35 15.94
C LEU A 49 20.86 -9.84 15.91
N GLY A 50 21.84 -10.24 15.10
CA GLY A 50 22.47 -11.57 15.19
C GLY A 50 21.86 -12.67 14.31
N GLY A 51 21.34 -12.34 13.12
CA GLY A 51 21.00 -13.35 12.11
C GLY A 51 19.68 -14.09 12.33
N MET A 52 18.78 -13.58 13.18
CA MET A 52 17.40 -14.03 13.15
C MET A 52 16.66 -13.35 12.00
N GLU A 53 16.50 -14.10 10.91
CA GLU A 53 15.38 -13.93 10.00
C GLU A 53 14.10 -14.01 10.83
N PHE A 54 13.36 -12.90 10.99
CA PHE A 54 12.05 -12.88 11.65
C PHE A 54 11.00 -13.74 10.94
N THR A 55 11.36 -14.42 9.85
CA THR A 55 10.61 -15.49 9.21
C THR A 55 10.55 -16.77 10.07
N ASP A 56 11.57 -17.04 10.91
CA ASP A 56 11.62 -18.25 11.77
C ASP A 56 11.05 -18.02 13.18
N LEU A 57 10.67 -16.78 13.53
CA LEU A 57 10.00 -16.45 14.80
C LEU A 57 8.47 -16.56 14.74
N ALA A 58 7.92 -17.10 13.65
CA ALA A 58 6.56 -17.63 13.67
C ALA A 58 6.54 -18.91 14.53
N ILE A 59 6.59 -18.72 15.85
CA ILE A 59 6.20 -19.73 16.81
C ILE A 59 4.76 -20.10 16.48
N VAL A 60 4.61 -21.21 15.78
CA VAL A 60 3.36 -21.97 15.70
C VAL A 60 3.13 -22.47 17.13
N LEU A 61 2.31 -21.75 17.87
CA LEU A 61 1.58 -22.31 19.02
C LEU A 61 0.43 -23.17 18.49
#